data_AF-Q5GIT5-F1
#
_entry.id   AF-Q5GIT5-F1
#
_cell.length_a   1.000
_cell.length_b   1.000
_cell.length_c   1.000
_cell.angle_alpha   90.00
_cell.angle_beta   90.00
_cell.angle_gamma   90.00
#
_symmetry.space_group_name_H-M   'P 1'
#
loop_
_entity.id
_entity.type
_entity.pdbx_description
1 polymer ?
#
loop_
_entity_poly.entity_id
_entity_poly.type
_entity_poly.pdbx_seq_one_letter_code
_entity_poly.pdbx_strand_id
1 'polypeptide(L)'
;ELDDHLMPVGKETVKYEEELDLHDEEETSVPGRPGSTKRRQCYPKAIPECLRDSYPVPEQSYYLYVIGMVLTTPLPDELNFRRRKLYPPEDTTRCFGILTAKPIPRIPHFPVYTRSGEVTISMELQKAGFTLSAVQLDLITRLHQYIFSHILRLEKPALEFNPTQADSAYCVLPLNVVEDSNTLDLDFKFMEDIEKS
;
A
#
# COMPACT_ATOMS: atom_id res chain seq x y z
N GLU A 1 18.67 -21.26 -3.37
CA GLU A 1 17.45 -21.09 -2.54
C GLU A 1 16.44 -22.20 -2.83
N LEU A 2 16.30 -22.62 -4.09
CA LEU A 2 15.60 -23.83 -4.48
C LEU A 2 16.58 -24.81 -5.16
N ASP A 3 16.27 -26.10 -5.18
CA ASP A 3 16.99 -27.09 -5.99
C ASP A 3 16.54 -27.05 -7.46
N ASP A 4 17.12 -27.91 -8.31
CA ASP A 4 16.76 -28.05 -9.72
C ASP A 4 15.30 -28.46 -9.96
N HIS A 5 14.58 -28.81 -8.89
CA HIS A 5 13.16 -29.16 -8.89
C HIS A 5 12.29 -28.08 -8.23
N LEU A 6 12.83 -26.87 -8.01
CA LEU A 6 12.14 -25.73 -7.39
C LEU A 6 11.69 -25.99 -5.94
N MET A 7 12.28 -26.95 -5.25
CA MET A 7 11.97 -27.26 -3.85
C MET A 7 12.86 -26.45 -2.91
N PRO A 8 12.33 -25.95 -1.77
CA PRO A 8 13.10 -25.18 -0.81
C PRO A 8 14.22 -26.02 -0.21
N VAL A 9 15.46 -25.57 -0.39
CA VAL A 9 16.64 -26.25 0.17
C VAL A 9 16.77 -25.87 1.64
N GLY A 10 16.41 -26.82 2.51
CA GLY A 10 16.45 -26.66 3.97
C GLY A 10 17.86 -26.39 4.52
N LYS A 11 17.94 -25.99 5.79
CA LYS A 11 19.23 -25.84 6.49
C LYS A 11 19.96 -27.18 6.67
N GLU A 12 19.25 -28.30 6.69
CA GLU A 12 19.82 -29.62 7.01
C GLU A 12 20.62 -30.24 5.87
N THR A 13 20.26 -29.98 4.61
CA THR A 13 21.03 -30.44 3.45
C THR A 13 22.39 -29.76 3.32
N VAL A 14 22.58 -28.60 3.94
CA VAL A 14 23.82 -27.80 3.87
C VAL A 14 24.78 -28.08 5.03
N LYS A 15 24.35 -28.78 6.08
CA LYS A 15 25.24 -29.16 7.21
C LYS A 15 26.44 -30.01 6.76
N TYR A 16 26.29 -30.79 5.71
CA TYR A 16 27.38 -31.63 5.20
C TYR A 16 28.49 -30.82 4.51
N GLU A 17 28.19 -29.62 3.99
CA GLU A 17 29.21 -28.74 3.41
C GLU A 17 29.89 -27.89 4.49
N GLU A 18 29.16 -27.42 5.51
CA GLU A 18 29.73 -26.65 6.62
C GLU A 18 30.62 -27.49 7.57
N GLU A 19 30.38 -28.79 7.71
CA GLU A 19 31.25 -29.69 8.52
C GLU A 19 32.58 -30.05 7.83
N LEU A 20 32.70 -29.86 6.52
CA LEU A 20 33.96 -30.06 5.77
C LEU A 20 34.95 -28.88 5.92
N ASP A 21 34.46 -27.70 6.33
CA ASP A 21 35.24 -26.46 6.48
C ASP A 21 35.86 -26.26 7.89
N LEU A 22 35.84 -27.30 8.75
CA LEU A 22 36.31 -27.20 10.15
C LEU A 22 37.83 -27.05 10.33
N HIS A 23 38.62 -26.81 9.28
CA HIS A 23 40.08 -26.84 9.36
C HIS A 23 40.88 -25.72 8.70
N ASP A 24 40.26 -24.64 8.20
CA ASP A 24 41.05 -23.47 7.78
C ASP A 24 40.47 -22.17 8.37
N GLU A 25 41.14 -21.66 9.41
CA GLU A 25 41.05 -20.25 9.82
C GLU A 25 41.79 -19.34 8.83
N GLU A 26 41.55 -19.52 7.53
CA GLU A 26 41.83 -18.46 6.56
C GLU A 26 40.56 -17.63 6.36
N GLU A 27 40.76 -16.33 6.18
CA GLU A 27 39.73 -15.36 5.87
C GLU A 27 39.09 -15.73 4.53
N THR A 28 38.17 -16.68 4.57
CA THR A 28 37.57 -17.25 3.37
C THR A 28 36.75 -16.14 2.73
N SER A 29 37.13 -15.77 1.51
CA SER A 29 36.43 -14.82 0.65
C SER A 29 35.06 -15.33 0.18
N VAL A 30 34.40 -16.18 0.98
CA VAL A 30 33.11 -16.78 0.62
C VAL A 30 32.04 -15.72 0.84
N PRO A 31 31.31 -15.32 -0.22
CA PRO A 31 30.19 -14.41 -0.06
C PRO A 31 29.16 -15.11 0.81
N GLY A 32 28.90 -14.58 2.02
CA GLY A 32 27.95 -15.18 2.96
C GLY A 32 26.61 -15.54 2.31
N ARG A 33 25.93 -16.58 2.81
CA ARG A 33 24.73 -17.12 2.17
C ARG A 33 23.63 -16.05 1.96
N PRO A 34 23.09 -15.92 0.73
CA PRO A 34 21.74 -15.39 0.46
C PRO A 34 20.71 -15.59 1.58
N GLY A 35 20.15 -14.50 2.13
CA GLY A 35 19.06 -14.56 3.11
C GLY A 35 19.49 -14.79 4.58
N SER A 36 20.78 -14.89 4.88
CA SER A 36 21.28 -14.84 6.26
C SER A 36 21.23 -13.41 6.81
N THR A 37 21.10 -13.24 8.13
CA THR A 37 21.27 -11.93 8.79
C THR A 37 22.62 -11.28 8.48
N LYS A 38 23.63 -12.08 8.10
CA LYS A 38 24.95 -11.63 7.66
C LYS A 38 24.99 -11.04 6.24
N ARG A 39 23.95 -11.25 5.42
CA ARG A 39 23.87 -10.74 4.04
C ARG A 39 22.45 -10.33 3.66
N ARG A 40 22.20 -9.02 3.59
CA ARG A 40 20.97 -8.47 3.00
C ARG A 40 21.01 -8.63 1.49
N GLN A 41 20.05 -9.34 0.94
CA GLN A 41 19.75 -9.30 -0.49
C GLN A 41 18.83 -8.11 -0.77
N CYS A 42 19.26 -7.23 -1.66
CA CYS A 42 18.45 -6.13 -2.16
C CYS A 42 17.96 -6.52 -3.56
N TYR A 43 16.64 -6.59 -3.74
CA TYR A 43 16.03 -6.75 -5.05
C TYR A 43 15.45 -5.42 -5.51
N PRO A 44 15.63 -5.02 -6.77
CA PRO A 44 14.95 -3.84 -7.30
C PRO A 44 13.44 -4.12 -7.30
N LYS A 45 12.68 -3.23 -6.66
CA LYS A 45 11.21 -3.32 -6.69
C LYS A 45 10.74 -2.77 -8.04
N ALA A 46 10.07 -3.60 -8.82
CA ALA A 46 9.44 -3.16 -10.05
C ALA A 46 8.13 -2.44 -9.73
N ILE A 47 7.91 -1.31 -10.41
CA ILE A 47 6.65 -0.56 -10.33
C ILE A 47 5.75 -1.00 -11.49
N PRO A 48 4.48 -1.38 -11.22
CA PRO A 48 3.53 -1.74 -12.26
C PRO A 48 3.38 -0.63 -13.30
N GLU A 49 3.31 -1.01 -14.58
CA GLU A 49 3.21 -0.06 -15.69
C GLU A 49 1.96 0.83 -15.60
N CYS A 50 0.86 0.29 -15.06
CA CYS A 50 -0.38 1.03 -14.82
C CYS A 50 -0.27 2.10 -13.72
N LEU A 51 0.78 2.07 -12.90
CA LEU A 51 1.03 3.05 -11.84
C LEU A 51 2.20 3.97 -12.14
N ARG A 52 2.98 3.69 -13.19
CA ARG A 52 4.12 4.51 -13.61
C ARG A 52 3.63 5.74 -14.37
N ASP A 53 4.24 6.90 -14.16
CA ASP A 53 3.97 8.15 -14.89
C ASP A 53 2.46 8.49 -15.01
N SER A 54 1.73 8.23 -13.93
CA SER A 54 0.27 8.35 -13.85
C SER A 54 -0.20 9.44 -12.88
N TYR A 55 0.73 10.30 -12.45
CA TYR A 55 0.50 11.30 -11.42
C TYR A 55 -0.45 12.36 -12.00
N PRO A 56 -1.38 12.91 -11.22
CA PRO A 56 -2.34 13.85 -11.77
C PRO A 56 -1.70 15.14 -12.33
N VAL A 57 -1.89 15.39 -13.63
CA VAL A 57 -1.48 16.61 -14.35
C VAL A 57 -2.72 17.35 -14.90
N PRO A 58 -2.77 18.69 -14.90
CA PRO A 58 -3.90 19.42 -15.47
C PRO A 58 -4.24 18.97 -16.90
N GLU A 59 -5.52 19.14 -17.28
CA GLU A 59 -6.03 18.91 -18.64
C GLU A 59 -6.02 17.45 -19.16
N GLN A 60 -5.80 16.46 -18.29
CA GLN A 60 -6.03 15.05 -18.64
C GLN A 60 -7.31 14.46 -18.04
N SER A 61 -7.71 13.30 -18.56
CA SER A 61 -8.78 12.48 -18.02
C SER A 61 -8.29 11.55 -16.92
N TYR A 62 -9.14 11.32 -15.92
CA TYR A 62 -8.83 10.54 -14.73
C TYR A 62 -9.72 9.32 -14.54
N TYR A 63 -9.19 8.39 -13.77
CA TYR A 63 -9.91 7.24 -13.22
C TYR A 63 -9.91 7.36 -11.70
N LEU A 64 -11.10 7.19 -11.12
CA LEU A 64 -11.32 7.17 -9.69
C LEU A 64 -11.72 5.76 -9.25
N TYR A 65 -10.91 5.18 -8.40
CA TYR A 65 -11.15 3.87 -7.80
C TYR A 65 -11.53 4.03 -6.32
N VAL A 66 -12.47 3.22 -5.85
CA VAL A 66 -12.83 3.10 -4.44
C VAL A 66 -12.04 1.94 -3.84
N ILE A 67 -11.45 2.17 -2.66
CA ILE A 67 -10.90 1.11 -1.82
C ILE A 67 -12.02 0.66 -0.89
N GLY A 68 -12.77 -0.36 -1.31
CA GLY A 68 -13.82 -0.95 -0.50
C GLY A 68 -13.22 -1.71 0.67
N MET A 69 -13.74 -1.50 1.86
CA MET A 69 -13.32 -2.19 3.08
C MET A 69 -14.55 -2.75 3.78
N VAL A 70 -14.61 -4.07 3.94
CA VAL A 70 -15.71 -4.75 4.62
C VAL A 70 -15.13 -5.68 5.68
N LEU A 71 -15.58 -5.56 6.93
CA LEU A 71 -15.17 -6.46 8.01
C LEU A 71 -15.87 -7.82 7.85
N THR A 72 -15.19 -8.79 7.24
CA THR A 72 -15.77 -10.11 6.93
C THR A 72 -15.68 -11.08 8.10
N THR A 73 -14.57 -11.08 8.84
CA THR A 73 -14.41 -11.93 10.02
C THR A 73 -14.02 -11.07 11.24
N PRO A 74 -14.98 -10.68 12.10
CA PRO A 74 -14.68 -9.95 13.32
C PRO A 74 -13.73 -10.73 14.23
N LEU A 75 -12.86 -10.02 14.96
CA LEU A 75 -11.90 -10.62 15.87
C LEU A 75 -12.65 -11.31 17.04
N PRO A 76 -12.50 -12.63 17.24
CA PRO A 76 -13.13 -13.33 18.36
C PRO A 76 -12.67 -12.79 19.72
N ASP A 77 -13.58 -12.76 20.70
CA ASP A 77 -13.29 -12.23 22.04
C ASP A 77 -12.14 -12.96 22.74
N GLU A 78 -12.01 -14.27 22.51
CA GLU A 78 -10.92 -15.09 23.03
C GLU A 78 -9.53 -14.61 22.56
N LEU A 79 -9.46 -14.06 21.34
CA LEU A 79 -8.24 -13.48 20.75
C LEU A 79 -8.14 -11.98 21.02
N ASN A 80 -9.18 -11.34 21.56
CA ASN A 80 -9.24 -9.93 21.88
C ASN A 80 -8.70 -9.63 23.30
N PHE A 81 -7.46 -10.04 23.57
CA PHE A 81 -6.80 -9.82 24.87
C PHE A 81 -6.76 -8.35 25.31
N ARG A 82 -6.84 -7.41 24.35
CA ARG A 82 -6.84 -5.96 24.62
C ARG A 82 -8.24 -5.36 24.79
N ARG A 83 -9.30 -6.17 24.77
CA ARG A 83 -10.71 -5.76 24.93
C ARG A 83 -11.06 -4.58 24.03
N ARG A 84 -10.60 -4.62 22.78
CA ARG A 84 -10.85 -3.56 21.82
C ARG A 84 -12.31 -3.58 21.43
N LYS A 85 -12.95 -2.40 21.37
CA LYS A 85 -14.20 -2.25 20.63
C LYS A 85 -13.89 -2.48 19.15
N LEU A 86 -14.66 -3.35 18.51
CA LEU A 86 -14.53 -3.62 17.08
C LEU A 86 -15.25 -2.50 16.32
N TYR A 87 -14.59 -1.98 15.30
CA TYR A 87 -15.12 -0.94 14.43
C TYR A 87 -15.08 -1.46 12.98
N PRO A 88 -16.23 -1.87 12.42
CA PRO A 88 -16.39 -2.13 11.00
C PRO A 88 -16.11 -0.85 10.19
N PRO A 89 -15.24 -0.89 9.16
CA PRO A 89 -15.01 0.27 8.29
C PRO A 89 -16.29 0.78 7.58
N GLU A 90 -17.20 -0.13 7.24
CA GLU A 90 -18.46 0.13 6.52
C GLU A 90 -19.51 0.89 7.35
N ASP A 91 -19.31 1.06 8.65
CA ASP A 91 -20.22 1.82 9.52
C ASP A 91 -20.17 3.34 9.23
N THR A 92 -19.15 3.81 8.51
CA THR A 92 -18.99 5.22 8.12
C THR A 92 -19.13 5.39 6.61
N THR A 93 -19.74 6.52 6.21
CA THR A 93 -19.95 6.83 4.78
C THR A 93 -18.67 7.22 4.05
N ARG A 94 -17.65 7.66 4.78
CA ARG A 94 -16.38 8.12 4.22
C ARG A 94 -15.39 6.97 4.12
N CYS A 95 -14.78 6.82 2.95
CA CYS A 95 -13.75 5.82 2.69
C CYS A 95 -12.56 6.44 1.93
N PHE A 96 -11.62 5.60 1.50
CA PHE A 96 -10.50 6.02 0.68
C PHE A 96 -10.71 5.64 -0.78
N GLY A 97 -10.17 6.46 -1.67
CA GLY A 97 -10.08 6.20 -3.09
C GLY A 97 -8.66 6.41 -3.63
N ILE A 98 -8.47 5.94 -4.86
CA ILE A 98 -7.26 6.12 -5.65
C ILE A 98 -7.63 6.90 -6.91
N LEU A 99 -6.96 8.03 -7.10
CA LEU A 99 -6.99 8.81 -8.33
C LEU A 99 -5.74 8.51 -9.15
N THR A 100 -5.94 8.16 -10.42
CA THR A 100 -4.84 7.86 -11.34
C THR A 100 -5.17 8.26 -12.77
N ALA A 101 -4.13 8.59 -13.53
CA ALA A 101 -4.19 8.88 -14.96
C ALA A 101 -4.42 7.65 -15.84
N LYS A 102 -4.06 6.45 -15.36
CA LYS A 102 -4.10 5.21 -16.14
C LYS A 102 -5.07 4.21 -15.50
N PRO A 103 -5.75 3.38 -16.30
CA PRO A 103 -6.61 2.34 -15.76
C PRO A 103 -5.80 1.29 -15.02
N ILE A 104 -6.22 0.97 -13.80
CA ILE A 104 -5.72 -0.17 -13.02
C ILE A 104 -6.47 -1.43 -13.51
N PRO A 105 -5.75 -2.52 -13.84
CA PRO A 105 -6.37 -3.82 -14.15
C PRO A 105 -7.25 -4.30 -13.00
N ARG A 106 -8.18 -5.22 -13.27
CA ARG A 106 -9.00 -5.81 -12.20
C ARG A 106 -8.11 -6.58 -11.23
N ILE A 107 -8.14 -6.17 -9.97
CA ILE A 107 -7.41 -6.80 -8.87
C ILE A 107 -8.40 -7.66 -8.09
N PRO A 108 -8.08 -8.94 -7.79
CA PRO A 108 -8.94 -9.77 -6.96
C PRO A 108 -9.03 -9.20 -5.55
N HIS A 109 -10.13 -9.50 -4.87
CA HIS A 109 -10.26 -9.12 -3.46
C HIS A 109 -9.22 -9.86 -2.64
N PHE A 110 -8.67 -9.18 -1.63
CA PHE A 110 -7.68 -9.77 -0.74
C PHE A 110 -7.95 -9.40 0.72
N PRO A 111 -7.63 -10.30 1.66
CA PRO A 111 -7.83 -10.04 3.07
C PRO A 111 -6.70 -9.19 3.64
N VAL A 112 -7.05 -8.29 4.56
CA VAL A 112 -6.13 -7.59 5.45
C VAL A 112 -6.56 -7.81 6.90
N TYR A 113 -5.58 -8.03 7.79
CA TYR A 113 -5.86 -8.31 9.20
C TYR A 113 -5.69 -7.03 10.03
N THR A 114 -6.81 -6.49 10.50
CA THR A 114 -6.86 -5.26 11.29
C THR A 114 -7.03 -5.56 12.78
N ARG A 115 -7.13 -4.51 13.60
CA ARG A 115 -7.47 -4.65 15.02
C ARG A 115 -8.92 -5.11 15.24
N SER A 116 -9.80 -4.92 14.27
CA SER A 116 -11.22 -5.32 14.31
C SER A 116 -11.43 -6.76 13.84
N GLY A 117 -10.47 -7.35 13.13
CA GLY A 117 -10.59 -8.66 12.49
C GLY A 117 -10.08 -8.66 11.05
N GLU A 118 -10.47 -9.68 10.29
CA GLU A 118 -10.24 -9.78 8.85
C GLU A 118 -11.15 -8.82 8.10
N VAL A 119 -10.54 -7.94 7.31
CA VAL A 119 -11.22 -7.01 6.41
C VAL A 119 -10.91 -7.41 4.98
N THR A 120 -11.93 -7.59 4.16
CA THR A 120 -11.76 -7.83 2.73
C THR A 120 -11.65 -6.50 2.01
N ILE A 121 -10.58 -6.35 1.21
CA ILE A 121 -10.34 -5.17 0.37
C ILE A 121 -10.84 -5.45 -1.04
N SER A 122 -11.67 -4.55 -1.58
CA SER A 122 -12.02 -4.50 -2.99
C SER A 122 -11.50 -3.21 -3.64
N MET A 123 -11.22 -3.28 -4.94
CA MET A 123 -10.82 -2.11 -5.74
C MET A 123 -11.76 -1.99 -6.93
N GLU A 124 -12.63 -0.99 -6.89
CA GLU A 124 -13.72 -0.83 -7.85
C GLU A 124 -13.62 0.52 -8.56
N LEU A 125 -13.82 0.53 -9.88
CA LEU A 125 -13.82 1.78 -10.65
C LEU A 125 -15.15 2.51 -10.43
N GLN A 126 -15.09 3.69 -9.84
CA GLN A 126 -16.25 4.52 -9.53
C GLN A 126 -16.56 5.51 -10.65
N LYS A 127 -15.53 6.16 -11.21
CA LYS A 127 -15.67 7.20 -12.22
C LYS A 127 -14.49 7.15 -13.18
N ALA A 128 -14.73 7.37 -14.46
CA ALA A 128 -13.69 7.42 -15.49
C ALA A 128 -13.95 8.54 -16.47
N GLY A 129 -12.90 9.06 -17.10
CA GLY A 129 -13.01 10.03 -18.19
C GLY A 129 -13.37 11.45 -17.75
N PHE A 130 -13.17 11.80 -16.47
CA PHE A 130 -13.43 13.14 -15.94
C PHE A 130 -12.15 13.96 -15.82
N THR A 131 -12.28 15.28 -15.80
CA THR A 131 -11.17 16.23 -15.62
C THR A 131 -11.27 16.91 -14.25
N LEU A 132 -10.13 17.43 -13.78
CA LEU A 132 -10.04 18.19 -12.54
C LEU A 132 -9.31 19.50 -12.79
N SER A 133 -9.68 20.54 -12.06
CA SER A 133 -8.99 21.84 -12.13
C SER A 133 -7.63 21.77 -11.42
N ALA A 134 -6.71 22.66 -11.79
CA ALA A 134 -5.41 22.74 -11.13
C ALA A 134 -5.52 22.96 -9.61
N VAL A 135 -6.51 23.73 -9.16
CA VAL A 135 -6.77 23.98 -7.74
C VAL A 135 -7.20 22.70 -7.01
N GLN A 136 -8.06 21.89 -7.64
CA GLN A 136 -8.48 20.60 -7.09
C GLN A 136 -7.33 19.60 -7.01
N LEU A 137 -6.47 19.55 -8.05
CA LEU A 137 -5.31 18.68 -8.08
C LEU A 137 -4.26 19.04 -7.02
N ASP A 138 -4.07 20.34 -6.79
CA ASP A 138 -3.19 20.84 -5.73
C ASP A 138 -3.69 20.43 -4.34
N LEU A 139 -4.98 20.62 -4.06
CA LEU A 139 -5.63 20.18 -2.82
C LEU A 139 -5.48 18.66 -2.60
N ILE A 140 -5.70 17.85 -3.64
CA ILE A 140 -5.53 16.40 -3.57
C ILE A 140 -4.07 16.02 -3.29
N THR A 141 -3.12 16.70 -3.95
CA THR A 141 -1.67 16.47 -3.76
C THR A 141 -1.24 16.80 -2.33
N ARG A 142 -1.68 17.95 -1.80
CA ARG A 142 -1.36 18.37 -0.43
C ARG A 142 -1.93 17.42 0.61
N LEU A 143 -3.17 16.98 0.45
CA LEU A 143 -3.76 15.99 1.35
C LEU A 143 -3.05 14.63 1.27
N HIS A 144 -2.74 14.16 0.05
CA HIS A 144 -2.00 12.93 -0.14
C HIS A 144 -0.67 12.97 0.62
N GLN A 145 0.10 14.05 0.45
CA GLN A 145 1.32 14.29 1.22
C GLN A 145 1.07 14.30 2.73
N TYR A 146 0.05 15.02 3.19
CA TYR A 146 -0.31 15.12 4.60
C TYR A 146 -0.62 13.76 5.24
N ILE A 147 -1.35 12.88 4.55
CA ILE A 147 -1.67 11.53 5.04
C ILE A 147 -0.39 10.72 5.31
N PHE A 148 0.57 10.72 4.38
CA PHE A 148 1.76 9.87 4.50
C PHE A 148 2.85 10.49 5.40
N SER A 149 2.97 11.81 5.41
CA SER A 149 3.96 12.55 6.22
C SER A 149 3.48 12.81 7.65
N HIS A 150 2.29 13.36 7.86
CA HIS A 150 1.85 13.84 9.19
C HIS A 150 1.01 12.81 9.94
N ILE A 151 0.09 12.13 9.25
CA ILE A 151 -0.79 11.11 9.88
C ILE A 151 -0.03 9.81 10.10
N LEU A 152 0.54 9.24 9.03
CA LEU A 152 1.25 7.96 9.09
C LEU A 152 2.71 8.09 9.53
N ARG A 153 3.31 9.30 9.43
CA ARG A 153 4.69 9.58 9.83
C ARG A 153 5.69 8.62 9.21
N LEU A 154 5.53 8.38 7.90
CA LEU A 154 6.41 7.48 7.15
C LEU A 154 7.73 8.13 6.75
N GLU A 155 7.80 9.46 6.76
CA GLU A 155 9.05 10.19 6.53
C GLU A 155 10.10 9.79 7.58
N LYS A 156 11.26 9.37 7.09
CA LYS A 156 12.42 9.04 7.91
C LYS A 156 13.61 9.86 7.40
N PRO A 157 14.65 10.10 8.22
CA PRO A 157 15.83 10.86 7.77
C PRO A 157 16.50 10.33 6.50
N ALA A 158 16.29 9.05 6.15
CA ALA A 158 16.80 8.41 4.93
C ALA A 158 15.70 8.06 3.90
N LEU A 159 14.46 8.51 4.11
CA LEU A 159 13.31 8.24 3.24
C LEU A 159 12.46 9.50 3.14
N GLU A 160 12.69 10.28 2.10
CA GLU A 160 11.89 11.44 1.73
C GLU A 160 10.63 10.99 0.99
N PHE A 161 9.47 11.51 1.40
CA PHE A 161 8.20 11.24 0.72
C PHE A 161 7.91 12.39 -0.25
N ASN A 162 8.23 12.18 -1.54
CA ASN A 162 7.95 13.16 -2.58
C ASN A 162 7.09 12.55 -3.70
N PRO A 163 5.76 12.70 -3.64
CA PRO A 163 4.86 12.02 -4.58
C PRO A 163 4.91 12.61 -5.99
N THR A 164 5.34 13.86 -6.18
CA THR A 164 5.43 14.47 -7.52
C THR A 164 6.65 13.99 -8.31
N GLN A 165 7.67 13.51 -7.62
CA GLN A 165 8.89 12.92 -8.21
C GLN A 165 8.91 11.39 -8.13
N ALA A 166 7.90 10.78 -7.49
CA ALA A 166 7.85 9.35 -7.32
C ALA A 166 7.54 8.65 -8.65
N ASP A 167 8.26 7.57 -8.94
CA ASP A 167 8.00 6.70 -10.08
C ASP A 167 6.58 6.09 -10.02
N SER A 168 6.03 5.92 -8.80
CA SER A 168 4.64 5.55 -8.57
C SER A 168 3.79 6.80 -8.47
N ALA A 169 2.76 6.85 -9.30
CA ALA A 169 2.23 8.12 -9.72
C ALA A 169 0.69 8.05 -9.61
N TYR A 170 0.19 8.10 -8.37
CA TYR A 170 -1.24 8.09 -8.05
C TYR A 170 -1.47 8.85 -6.75
N CYS A 171 -2.69 9.32 -6.53
CA CYS A 171 -3.06 10.02 -5.30
C CYS A 171 -4.11 9.21 -4.53
N VAL A 172 -3.86 9.05 -3.23
CA VAL A 172 -4.86 8.56 -2.27
C VAL A 172 -5.63 9.74 -1.72
N LEU A 173 -6.95 9.65 -1.72
CA LEU A 173 -7.84 10.73 -1.29
C LEU A 173 -9.10 10.19 -0.60
N PRO A 174 -9.79 11.00 0.21
CA PRO A 174 -11.05 10.61 0.84
C PRO A 174 -12.21 10.72 -0.16
N LEU A 175 -13.10 9.74 -0.06
CA LEU A 175 -14.37 9.71 -0.77
C LEU A 175 -15.51 9.72 0.25
N ASN A 176 -16.60 10.37 -0.07
CA ASN A 176 -17.79 10.37 0.78
C ASN A 176 -19.05 10.30 -0.08
N VAL A 177 -20.14 9.89 0.55
CA VAL A 177 -21.45 9.84 -0.08
C VAL A 177 -21.89 11.27 -0.36
N VAL A 178 -22.21 11.56 -1.62
CA VAL A 178 -22.72 12.88 -2.02
C VAL A 178 -24.15 13.02 -1.53
N GLU A 179 -24.47 14.11 -0.85
CA GLU A 179 -25.83 14.41 -0.37
C GLU A 179 -26.85 14.21 -1.51
N ASP A 180 -27.95 13.50 -1.24
CA ASP A 180 -29.01 13.11 -2.19
C ASP A 180 -28.71 11.98 -3.20
N SER A 181 -27.50 11.41 -3.20
CA SER A 181 -27.16 10.24 -4.03
C SER A 181 -26.39 9.19 -3.23
N ASN A 182 -26.77 7.92 -3.32
CA ASN A 182 -26.05 6.84 -2.63
C ASN A 182 -24.71 6.48 -3.33
N THR A 183 -24.05 7.48 -3.92
CA THR A 183 -22.82 7.32 -4.71
C THR A 183 -21.66 8.04 -4.04
N LEU A 184 -20.51 7.38 -4.01
CA LEU A 184 -19.26 7.94 -3.51
C LEU A 184 -18.64 8.87 -4.55
N ASP A 185 -18.23 10.06 -4.13
CA ASP A 185 -17.42 10.99 -4.93
C ASP A 185 -16.38 11.69 -4.04
N LEU A 186 -15.53 12.49 -4.67
CA LEU A 186 -14.44 13.26 -4.05
C LEU A 186 -14.94 14.16 -2.92
N ASP A 187 -14.47 13.96 -1.69
CA ASP A 187 -14.90 14.75 -0.52
C ASP A 187 -14.10 16.06 -0.38
N PHE A 188 -14.23 16.97 -1.35
CA PHE A 188 -13.49 18.25 -1.37
C PHE A 188 -13.68 19.08 -0.09
N LYS A 189 -14.92 19.11 0.43
CA LYS A 189 -15.25 19.84 1.66
C LYS A 189 -14.42 19.35 2.84
N PHE A 190 -14.32 18.02 3.01
CA PHE A 190 -13.49 17.46 4.06
C PHE A 190 -12.00 17.75 3.86
N MET A 191 -11.49 17.73 2.62
CA MET A 191 -10.10 18.07 2.35
C MET A 191 -9.79 19.52 2.74
N GLU A 192 -10.68 20.45 2.39
CA GLU A 192 -10.56 21.87 2.76
C GLU A 192 -10.66 22.11 4.27
N ASP A 193 -11.51 21.35 4.97
CA ASP A 193 -11.65 21.45 6.42
C ASP A 193 -10.40 20.95 7.16
N ILE A 194 -9.75 19.90 6.65
CA ILE A 194 -8.48 19.38 7.20
C ILE A 194 -7.34 20.39 7.01
N GLU A 195 -7.30 21.11 5.89
CA GLU A 195 -6.26 22.12 5.66
C GLU A 195 -6.34 23.34 6.59
N LYS A 196 -7.53 23.62 7.14
CA LYS A 196 -7.74 24.72 8.09
C LYS A 196 -7.45 24.33 9.53
N SER A 197 -7.28 23.03 9.81
CA SER A 197 -7.04 22.49 11.16
C SER A 197 -5.57 22.42 11.52
#